data_AF-A0A1V4QFZ9-F1
#
_entry.id   AF-A0A1V4QFZ9-F1
#
_cell.length_a   1.000
_cell.length_b   1.000
_cell.length_c   1.000
_cell.angle_alpha   90.00
_cell.angle_beta   90.00
_cell.angle_gamma   90.00
#
_symmetry.space_group_name_H-M   'P 1'
#
loop_
_entity.id
_entity.type
_entity.pdbx_description
1 polymer ?
#
loop_
_entity_poly.entity_id
_entity_poly.type
_entity_poly.pdbx_seq_one_letter_code
_entity_poly.pdbx_strand_id
1 'polypeptide(L)'
;EIEAVVSCAQGRLVKVILECCLLTDEEKIAGAKIVKDAGAHFVKTSTGLSKWGARLEDVILLRQAVGPDFGVKASGGIRTYQQVCSFVEAGADRIGTSAGLKIMEEFRISSSS
;
A
#
# COMPACT_ATOMS: atom_id res chain seq x y z
N GLU A 1 -2.50 4.92 19.86
CA GLU A 1 -3.65 5.01 18.93
C GLU A 1 -3.82 3.76 18.08
N ILE A 2 -2.82 3.38 17.26
CA ILE A 2 -2.91 2.21 16.36
C ILE A 2 -3.23 0.91 17.12
N GLU A 3 -2.54 0.61 18.21
CA GLU A 3 -2.78 -0.60 19.02
C GLU A 3 -4.23 -0.69 19.54
N ALA A 4 -4.84 0.44 19.88
CA ALA A 4 -6.24 0.46 20.33
C ALA A 4 -7.17 0.06 19.17
N VAL A 5 -6.93 0.55 17.95
CA VAL A 5 -7.68 0.13 16.75
C VAL A 5 -7.46 -1.36 16.47
N VAL A 6 -6.22 -1.84 16.57
CA VAL A 6 -5.89 -3.27 16.38
C VAL A 6 -6.61 -4.14 17.40
N SER A 7 -6.61 -3.75 18.67
CA SER A 7 -7.33 -4.45 19.74
C SER A 7 -8.84 -4.51 19.47
N CYS A 8 -9.45 -3.37 19.12
CA CYS A 8 -10.86 -3.29 18.78
C CYS A 8 -11.24 -4.07 17.52
N ALA A 9 -10.30 -4.30 16.60
CA ALA A 9 -10.55 -5.06 15.38
C ALA A 9 -10.81 -6.56 15.63
N GLN A 10 -10.47 -7.08 16.82
CA GLN A 10 -10.74 -8.46 17.24
C GLN A 10 -10.28 -9.50 16.19
N GLY A 11 -9.03 -9.40 15.75
CA GLY A 11 -8.43 -10.29 14.76
C GLY A 11 -8.75 -9.97 13.30
N ARG A 12 -9.53 -8.92 13.01
CA ARG A 12 -9.74 -8.45 11.63
C ARG A 12 -8.49 -7.71 11.12
N LEU A 13 -8.23 -7.83 9.81
CA LEU A 13 -7.08 -7.18 9.17
C LEU A 13 -7.16 -5.65 9.26
N VAL A 14 -6.25 -5.06 10.03
CA VAL A 14 -6.03 -3.61 10.11
C VAL A 14 -4.95 -3.17 9.14
N LYS A 15 -5.25 -2.14 8.35
CA LYS A 15 -4.32 -1.52 7.40
C LYS A 15 -4.20 -0.04 7.76
N VAL A 16 -3.01 0.42 8.09
CA VAL A 16 -2.79 1.81 8.50
C VAL A 16 -2.27 2.62 7.33
N ILE A 17 -2.89 3.77 7.06
CA ILE A 17 -2.49 4.69 5.99
C ILE A 17 -1.49 5.68 6.56
N LEU A 18 -0.31 5.82 5.94
CA LEU A 18 0.67 6.83 6.34
C LEU A 18 0.45 8.20 5.68
N GLU A 19 -0.18 8.21 4.51
CA GLU A 19 -0.27 9.40 3.65
C GLU A 19 1.11 9.92 3.25
N CYS A 20 1.87 9.06 2.55
CA CYS A 20 3.29 9.26 2.18
C CYS A 20 3.58 10.62 1.51
N CYS A 21 2.60 11.24 0.86
CA CYS A 21 2.77 12.54 0.23
C CYS A 21 3.00 13.73 1.16
N LEU A 22 2.87 13.50 2.46
CA LEU A 22 3.09 14.50 3.50
C LEU A 22 4.34 14.21 4.36
N LEU A 23 5.02 13.08 4.11
CA LEU A 23 6.09 12.60 4.97
C LEU A 23 7.44 12.59 4.24
N THR A 24 8.53 12.78 4.97
CA THR A 24 9.88 12.48 4.49
C THR A 24 10.10 10.96 4.43
N ASP A 25 11.20 10.53 3.81
CA ASP A 25 11.52 9.11 3.72
C ASP A 25 11.84 8.52 5.10
N GLU A 26 12.51 9.27 5.98
CA GLU A 26 12.77 8.88 7.36
C GLU A 26 11.46 8.69 8.15
N GLU A 27 10.51 9.62 7.98
CA GLU A 27 9.19 9.55 8.62
C GLU A 27 8.37 8.37 8.09
N LYS A 28 8.44 8.07 6.79
CA LYS A 28 7.79 6.88 6.20
C LYS A 28 8.36 5.60 6.79
N ILE A 29 9.69 5.48 6.91
CA ILE A 29 10.35 4.30 7.49
C ILE A 29 9.94 4.14 8.96
N ALA A 30 10.04 5.21 9.75
CA ALA A 30 9.70 5.19 11.16
C ALA A 30 8.21 4.85 11.36
N GLY A 31 7.32 5.50 10.61
CA GLY A 31 5.88 5.24 10.64
C GLY A 31 5.54 3.80 10.27
N ALA A 32 6.18 3.23 9.24
CA ALA A 32 5.96 1.85 8.83
C ALA A 32 6.35 0.83 9.92
N LYS A 33 7.48 1.08 10.60
CA LYS A 33 7.93 0.25 11.73
C LYS A 33 6.96 0.35 12.92
N ILE A 34 6.55 1.57 13.28
CA ILE A 34 5.54 1.80 14.34
C ILE A 34 4.24 1.07 14.01
N VAL A 35 3.77 1.14 12.77
CA VAL A 35 2.56 0.44 12.31
C VAL A 35 2.69 -1.08 12.48
N LYS A 36 3.85 -1.63 12.12
CA LYS A 36 4.15 -3.06 12.28
C LYS A 36 4.20 -3.47 13.75
N ASP A 37 4.96 -2.74 14.56
CA ASP A 37 5.17 -3.04 15.98
C ASP A 37 3.87 -2.93 16.79
N ALA A 38 2.96 -2.05 16.37
CA ALA A 38 1.61 -1.91 16.95
C ALA A 38 0.65 -3.07 16.61
N GLY A 39 1.09 -4.09 15.87
CA GLY A 39 0.29 -5.27 15.53
C GLY A 39 -0.71 -5.07 14.40
N ALA A 40 -0.54 -4.03 13.58
CA ALA A 40 -1.31 -3.94 12.33
C ALA A 40 -0.90 -5.06 11.37
N HIS A 41 -1.57 -5.14 10.21
CA HIS A 41 -1.31 -6.20 9.22
C HIS A 41 -0.75 -5.64 7.92
N PHE A 42 -1.04 -4.37 7.65
CA PHE A 42 -0.57 -3.67 6.46
C PHE A 42 -0.21 -2.23 6.79
N VAL A 43 0.81 -1.74 6.08
CA VAL A 43 1.02 -0.32 5.85
C VAL A 43 0.46 0.03 4.48
N LYS A 44 -0.21 1.17 4.37
CA LYS A 44 -0.87 1.65 3.15
C LYS A 44 -0.33 3.03 2.79
N THR A 45 -0.03 3.25 1.51
CA THR A 45 0.62 4.50 1.06
C THR A 45 -0.24 5.74 1.31
N SER A 46 -1.47 5.78 0.76
CA SER A 46 -2.21 7.04 0.58
C SER A 46 -3.72 6.89 0.78
N THR A 47 -4.42 7.94 1.18
CA THR A 47 -5.90 7.96 1.17
C THR A 47 -6.46 8.08 -0.24
N GLY A 48 -5.72 8.76 -1.13
CA GLY A 48 -6.17 9.14 -2.47
C GLY A 48 -6.83 10.53 -2.54
N LEU A 49 -6.79 11.31 -1.45
CA LEU A 49 -7.42 12.63 -1.35
C LEU A 49 -6.41 13.79 -1.18
N SER A 50 -5.12 13.48 -1.05
CA SER A 50 -4.06 14.46 -0.82
C SER A 50 -3.28 14.80 -2.11
N LYS A 51 -2.09 15.40 -1.98
CA LYS A 51 -1.29 15.95 -3.08
C LYS A 51 -1.00 14.95 -4.20
N TRP A 52 -0.70 13.70 -3.86
CA TRP A 52 -0.47 12.62 -4.82
C TRP A 52 -0.69 11.23 -4.19
N GLY A 53 -0.82 10.20 -5.02
CA GLY A 53 -1.21 8.84 -4.65
C GLY A 53 -0.04 7.93 -4.24
N ALA A 54 0.00 6.68 -4.71
CA ALA A 54 1.17 5.82 -4.49
C ALA A 54 2.28 6.17 -5.48
N ARG A 55 3.54 6.07 -5.05
CA ARG A 55 4.73 6.10 -5.90
C ARG A 55 5.56 4.83 -5.70
N LEU A 56 6.33 4.43 -6.71
CA LEU A 56 7.10 3.19 -6.66
C LEU A 56 8.16 3.26 -5.55
N GLU A 57 8.80 4.42 -5.40
CA GLU A 57 9.84 4.64 -4.39
C GLU A 57 9.29 4.47 -2.98
N ASP A 58 8.08 4.96 -2.72
CA ASP A 58 7.41 4.77 -1.42
C ASP A 58 7.16 3.29 -1.14
N VAL A 59 6.69 2.51 -2.12
CA VAL A 59 6.39 1.09 -1.94
C VAL A 59 7.66 0.29 -1.65
N ILE A 60 8.74 0.56 -2.38
CA ILE A 60 10.06 -0.06 -2.16
C ILE A 60 10.55 0.25 -0.74
N LEU A 61 10.49 1.52 -0.34
CA LEU A 61 10.93 1.98 0.97
C LEU A 61 10.13 1.32 2.10
N LEU A 62 8.80 1.30 1.97
CA LEU A 62 7.91 0.67 2.95
C LEU A 62 8.18 -0.83 3.04
N ARG A 63 8.34 -1.54 1.92
CA ARG A 63 8.70 -2.97 1.89
C ARG A 63 10.00 -3.23 2.63
N GLN A 64 11.05 -2.44 2.36
CA GLN A 64 12.33 -2.57 3.06
C GLN A 64 12.19 -2.35 4.57
N ALA A 65 11.36 -1.39 4.99
CA ALA A 65 11.14 -1.09 6.39
C ALA A 65 10.40 -2.20 7.16
N VAL A 66 9.38 -2.81 6.53
CA VAL A 66 8.49 -3.78 7.22
C VAL A 66 8.90 -5.24 7.04
N GLY A 67 9.79 -5.54 6.08
CA GLY A 67 10.23 -6.90 5.77
C GLY A 67 9.22 -7.70 4.93
N PRO A 68 9.50 -8.97 4.61
CA PRO A 68 8.72 -9.75 3.64
C PRO A 68 7.35 -10.21 4.16
N ASP A 69 7.21 -10.43 5.47
CA ASP A 69 6.00 -11.05 6.05
C ASP A 69 4.88 -10.06 6.38
N PHE A 70 5.16 -8.76 6.28
CA PHE A 70 4.20 -7.71 6.59
C PHE A 70 3.60 -7.10 5.32
N GLY A 71 2.31 -6.80 5.34
CA GLY A 71 1.61 -6.33 4.16
C GLY A 71 1.97 -4.90 3.73
N VAL A 72 2.21 -4.69 2.44
CA VAL A 72 2.32 -3.35 1.83
C VAL A 72 1.16 -3.15 0.84
N LYS A 73 0.37 -2.10 1.04
CA LYS A 73 -0.75 -1.73 0.17
C LYS A 73 -0.49 -0.41 -0.57
N ALA A 74 -0.30 -0.49 -1.88
CA ALA A 74 -0.24 0.68 -2.75
C ALA A 74 -1.65 1.18 -3.09
N SER A 75 -1.90 2.47 -2.97
CA SER A 75 -3.19 3.05 -3.38
C SER A 75 -3.13 4.54 -3.71
N GLY A 76 -4.04 4.96 -4.59
CA GLY A 76 -4.16 6.34 -5.06
C GLY A 76 -3.54 6.50 -6.45
N GLY A 77 -4.38 6.82 -7.44
CA GLY A 77 -3.93 7.10 -8.82
C GLY A 77 -3.57 5.89 -9.69
N ILE A 78 -3.68 4.66 -9.19
CA ILE A 78 -3.38 3.42 -9.92
C ILE A 78 -4.56 3.06 -10.82
N ARG A 79 -4.41 3.15 -12.15
CA ARG A 79 -5.52 3.06 -13.12
C ARG A 79 -5.30 2.09 -14.27
N THR A 80 -4.09 1.56 -14.45
CA THR A 80 -3.77 0.62 -15.54
C THR A 80 -3.17 -0.67 -15.01
N TYR A 81 -3.29 -1.74 -15.78
CA TYR A 81 -2.67 -3.03 -15.50
C TYR A 81 -1.14 -2.90 -15.40
N GLN A 82 -0.52 -2.13 -16.28
CA GLN A 82 0.94 -1.90 -16.22
C GLN A 82 1.37 -1.28 -14.89
N GLN A 83 0.63 -0.29 -14.37
CA GLN A 83 0.94 0.29 -13.06
C GLN A 83 0.82 -0.75 -11.95
N VAL A 84 -0.21 -1.62 -12.01
CA VAL A 84 -0.36 -2.71 -11.05
C VAL A 84 0.85 -3.63 -11.05
N CYS A 85 1.33 -4.05 -12.23
CA CYS A 85 2.54 -4.87 -12.34
C CYS A 85 3.74 -4.19 -11.68
N SER A 86 4.01 -2.92 -12.02
CA SER A 86 5.13 -2.18 -11.43
C SER A 86 5.04 -2.07 -9.90
N PHE A 87 3.84 -1.87 -9.34
CA PHE A 87 3.68 -1.81 -7.88
C PHE A 87 3.85 -3.17 -7.21
N VAL A 88 3.42 -4.26 -7.85
CA VAL A 88 3.63 -5.62 -7.34
C VAL A 88 5.12 -5.97 -7.38
N GLU A 89 5.81 -5.68 -8.48
CA GLU A 89 7.26 -5.85 -8.62
C GLU A 89 8.04 -5.01 -7.59
N ALA A 90 7.58 -3.80 -7.29
CA ALA A 90 8.12 -2.94 -6.25
C ALA A 90 7.89 -3.48 -4.82
N GLY A 91 7.03 -4.49 -4.65
CA GLY A 91 6.81 -5.19 -3.38
C GLY A 91 5.46 -4.94 -2.71
N ALA A 92 4.45 -4.41 -3.42
CA ALA A 92 3.09 -4.31 -2.87
C ALA A 92 2.34 -5.65 -2.93
N ASP A 93 1.75 -6.08 -1.82
CA ASP A 93 0.88 -7.28 -1.76
C ASP A 93 -0.59 -6.97 -2.07
N ARG A 94 -0.95 -5.67 -2.06
CA ARG A 94 -2.32 -5.23 -2.34
C ARG A 94 -2.36 -3.91 -3.07
N ILE A 95 -3.27 -3.82 -4.04
CA ILE A 95 -3.60 -2.58 -4.74
C ILE A 95 -4.95 -2.04 -4.24
N GLY A 96 -5.03 -0.73 -3.99
CA GLY A 96 -6.28 0.00 -3.81
C GLY A 96 -6.55 0.91 -5.01
N THR A 97 -7.62 0.63 -5.75
CA THR A 97 -8.02 1.36 -6.96
C THR A 97 -9.54 1.32 -7.16
N SER A 98 -10.09 2.37 -7.77
CA SER A 98 -11.47 2.40 -8.27
C SER A 98 -11.59 1.96 -9.74
N ALA A 99 -10.47 1.82 -10.45
CA ALA A 99 -10.41 1.41 -11.86
C ALA A 99 -10.32 -0.12 -12.03
N GLY A 100 -10.76 -0.89 -11.03
CA GLY A 100 -10.57 -2.35 -10.99
C GLY A 100 -11.10 -3.08 -12.23
N LEU A 101 -12.29 -2.71 -12.71
CA LEU A 101 -12.88 -3.33 -13.91
C LEU A 101 -12.01 -3.13 -15.16
N LYS A 102 -11.58 -1.89 -15.41
CA LYS A 102 -10.70 -1.53 -16.53
C LYS A 102 -9.38 -2.29 -16.46
N ILE A 103 -8.77 -2.34 -15.28
CA ILE A 103 -7.50 -3.05 -15.06
C ILE A 103 -7.64 -4.55 -15.39
N MET A 104 -8.74 -5.17 -14.96
CA MET A 104 -8.99 -6.60 -15.24
C MET A 104 -9.26 -6.87 -16.72
N GLU A 105 -9.87 -5.91 -17.44
CA GLU A 105 -10.04 -5.99 -18.89
C GLU A 105 -8.69 -5.91 -19.62
N GLU A 106 -7.85 -4.93 -19.27
CA GLU A 106 -6.49 -4.79 -19.80
C GLU A 106 -5.66 -6.08 -19.56
N PHE A 107 -5.72 -6.65 -18.35
CA PHE A 107 -5.06 -7.92 -18.03
C PHE A 107 -5.49 -9.07 -18.96
N ARG A 108 -6.81 -9.23 -19.19
CA ARG A 108 -7.32 -10.31 -20.05
C ARG A 108 -6.81 -10.19 -21.48
N ILE A 109 -6.80 -8.98 -22.02
CA ILE A 109 -6.28 -8.68 -23.37
C ILE A 109 -4.79 -9.04 -23.45
N SER A 110 -3.98 -8.57 -22.49
CA SER A 110 -2.55 -8.86 -22.45
C SER A 110 -2.23 -10.35 -22.25
N SER A 111 -3.09 -11.11 -21.55
CA SER A 111 -2.89 -12.55 -21.32
C SER A 111 -3.33 -13.45 -22.48
N SER A 112 -4.06 -12.90 -23.45
CA SER A 112 -4.57 -13.63 -24.63
C SER A 112 -3.76 -13.36 -25.90
N SER A 113 -2.67 -12.61 -25.78
CA SER A 113 -1.73 -12.24 -26.84
C SER A 113 -0.40 -12.95 -26.61
#